data_AF-A0A100W9A2-F1
#
_entry.id   AF-A0A100W9A2-F1
#
_cell.length_a   1.000
_cell.length_b   1.000
_cell.length_c   1.000
_cell.angle_alpha   90.00
_cell.angle_beta   90.00
_cell.angle_gamma   90.00
#
_symmetry.space_group_name_H-M   'P 1'
#
loop_
_entity.id
_entity.type
_entity.pdbx_description
1 polymer ?
#
loop_
_entity_poly.entity_id
_entity_poly.type
_entity_poly.pdbx_seq_one_letter_code
_entity_poly.pdbx_strand_id
1 'polypeptide(L)'
;MDIGQEPLDQWLSAGQLREWVSLMALVTLLPARLDAQLSRDAGLNLFEYHVLVELSEAPERKRAMSELALHARGSLSRLSHAVSRLETAGWLQRLSRRGPGRRTEVQLTEAGVEKLEQSAPGHVAEARRLVVETLTDTELAGLGHAARRIVAAIDPAVAGILDPNGRDAPGFVPQAEDASQGDRSGSSCTPVDQGHLTSVSGVGDHS
;
A
#
# COMPACT_ATOMS: atom_id res chain seq x y z
N MET A 1 -11.65 36.15 48.94
CA MET A 1 -10.83 35.16 48.23
C MET A 1 -11.21 35.29 46.77
N ASP A 2 -10.41 36.08 46.05
CA ASP A 2 -10.63 36.44 44.66
C ASP A 2 -10.20 35.24 43.81
N ILE A 3 -11.16 34.56 43.18
CA ILE A 3 -10.87 33.47 42.25
C ILE A 3 -10.55 34.17 40.93
N GLY A 4 -9.27 34.48 40.76
CA GLY A 4 -8.75 35.15 39.58
C GLY A 4 -9.40 34.58 38.32
N GLN A 5 -10.03 35.47 37.56
CA GLN A 5 -10.48 35.20 36.20
C GLN A 5 -9.21 34.95 35.37
N GLU A 6 -8.72 33.70 35.38
CA GLU A 6 -7.85 33.20 34.33
C GLU A 6 -8.55 33.47 32.98
N PRO A 7 -7.86 34.01 31.97
CA PRO A 7 -8.52 34.55 30.81
C PRO A 7 -9.25 33.44 30.06
N LEU A 8 -10.52 33.68 29.73
CA LEU A 8 -11.37 32.81 28.91
C LEU A 8 -10.87 32.69 27.44
N ASP A 9 -9.66 33.18 27.14
CA ASP A 9 -9.01 33.19 25.83
C ASP A 9 -8.33 31.86 25.48
N GLN A 10 -8.20 30.94 26.44
CA GLN A 10 -7.66 29.58 26.22
C GLN A 10 -8.70 28.56 25.72
N TRP A 11 -9.99 28.90 25.72
CA TRP A 11 -11.06 27.97 25.32
C TRP A 11 -11.39 28.04 23.83
N LEU A 12 -11.76 26.89 23.25
CA LEU A 12 -12.25 26.83 21.87
C LEU A 12 -13.53 27.64 21.72
N SER A 13 -13.59 28.51 20.71
CA SER A 13 -14.85 29.12 20.28
C SER A 13 -15.86 28.05 19.89
N ALA A 14 -17.16 28.39 19.89
CA ALA A 14 -18.21 27.44 19.50
C ALA A 14 -17.98 26.81 18.11
N GLY A 15 -17.45 27.59 17.16
CA GLY A 15 -17.06 27.09 15.84
C GLY A 15 -15.91 26.09 15.93
N GLN A 16 -14.81 26.46 16.62
CA GLN A 16 -13.67 25.56 16.81
C GLN A 16 -14.03 24.27 17.55
N LEU A 17 -14.92 24.35 18.56
CA LEU A 17 -15.38 23.17 19.31
C LEU A 17 -16.16 22.21 18.41
N ARG A 18 -17.05 22.74 17.55
CA ARG A 18 -17.80 21.91 16.59
C ARG A 18 -16.87 21.15 15.65
N GLU A 19 -15.86 21.83 15.10
CA GLU A 19 -14.89 21.19 14.19
C GLU A 19 -14.00 20.19 14.95
N TRP A 20 -13.59 20.53 16.17
CA TRP A 20 -12.78 19.66 17.03
C TRP A 20 -13.50 18.34 17.35
N VAL A 21 -14.77 18.41 17.77
CA VAL A 21 -15.58 17.22 18.07
C VAL A 21 -15.76 16.36 16.81
N SER A 22 -15.98 16.98 15.66
CA SER A 22 -16.11 16.29 14.37
C SER A 22 -14.83 15.55 13.98
N LEU A 23 -13.66 16.20 14.14
CA LEU A 23 -12.36 15.58 13.92
C LEU A 23 -12.15 14.38 14.86
N MET A 24 -12.44 14.53 16.15
CA MET A 24 -12.27 13.45 17.14
C MET A 24 -13.19 12.26 16.84
N ALA A 25 -14.41 12.51 16.40
CA ALA A 25 -15.33 11.46 15.94
C ALA A 25 -14.76 10.73 14.72
N LEU A 26 -14.25 11.46 13.72
CA LEU A 26 -13.66 10.88 12.51
C LEU A 26 -12.46 9.96 12.82
N VAL A 27 -11.48 10.45 13.58
CA VAL A 27 -10.25 9.68 13.89
C VAL A 27 -10.52 8.50 14.83
N THR A 28 -11.70 8.45 15.45
CA THR A 28 -12.13 7.31 16.27
C THR A 28 -12.92 6.29 15.45
N LEU A 29 -13.88 6.75 14.65
CA LEU A 29 -14.84 5.88 13.97
C LEU A 29 -14.29 5.30 12.67
N LEU A 30 -13.60 6.09 11.86
CA LEU A 30 -13.13 5.63 10.54
C LEU A 30 -12.15 4.46 10.66
N PRO A 31 -11.09 4.51 11.50
CA PRO A 31 -10.19 3.36 11.66
C PRO A 31 -10.92 2.10 12.12
N ALA A 32 -11.88 2.23 13.05
CA ALA A 32 -12.65 1.10 13.54
C ALA A 32 -13.53 0.46 12.45
N ARG A 33 -14.09 1.26 11.53
CA ARG A 33 -14.89 0.74 10.41
C ARG A 33 -14.03 0.01 9.38
N LEU A 34 -12.88 0.57 9.03
CA LEU A 34 -11.92 -0.06 8.12
C LEU A 34 -11.34 -1.34 8.72
N ASP A 35 -11.03 -1.33 10.01
CA ASP A 35 -10.56 -2.52 10.74
C ASP A 35 -11.62 -3.64 10.75
N ALA A 36 -12.87 -3.28 11.03
CA ALA A 36 -13.97 -4.23 11.00
C ALA A 36 -14.20 -4.81 9.59
N GLN A 37 -14.01 -4.03 8.54
CA GLN A 37 -14.08 -4.51 7.15
C GLN A 37 -12.95 -5.52 6.87
N LEU A 38 -11.70 -5.15 7.12
CA LEU A 38 -10.56 -6.04 6.91
C LEU A 38 -10.64 -7.33 7.73
N SER A 39 -11.16 -7.25 8.95
CA SER A 39 -11.31 -8.40 9.83
C SER A 39 -12.31 -9.41 9.25
N ARG A 40 -13.47 -8.92 8.77
CA ARG A 40 -14.50 -9.77 8.15
C ARG A 40 -14.06 -10.37 6.82
N ASP A 41 -13.46 -9.56 5.95
CA ASP A 41 -13.27 -9.92 4.55
C ASP A 41 -11.91 -10.57 4.30
N ALA A 42 -10.91 -10.24 5.12
CA ALA A 42 -9.53 -10.68 4.93
C ALA A 42 -8.90 -11.37 6.16
N GLY A 43 -9.54 -11.38 7.34
CA GLY A 43 -8.92 -11.91 8.55
C GLY A 43 -7.65 -11.14 8.98
N LEU A 44 -7.60 -9.85 8.60
CA LEU A 44 -6.56 -8.90 8.92
C LEU A 44 -7.15 -7.78 9.78
N ASN A 45 -6.38 -7.23 10.71
CA ASN A 45 -6.70 -5.90 11.24
C ASN A 45 -6.05 -4.81 10.37
N LEU A 46 -6.47 -3.56 10.57
CA LEU A 46 -5.99 -2.42 9.78
C LEU A 46 -4.47 -2.22 9.88
N PHE A 47 -3.90 -2.48 11.05
CA PHE A 47 -2.45 -2.33 11.24
C PHE A 47 -1.65 -3.41 10.51
N GLU A 48 -2.13 -4.64 10.51
CA GLU A 48 -1.49 -5.74 9.80
C GLU A 48 -1.59 -5.57 8.29
N TYR A 49 -2.73 -5.12 7.78
CA TYR A 49 -2.88 -4.76 6.38
C TYR A 49 -1.86 -3.69 5.98
N HIS A 50 -1.71 -2.62 6.77
CA HIS A 50 -0.67 -1.62 6.53
C HIS A 50 0.75 -2.19 6.56
N VAL A 51 1.06 -3.13 7.45
CA VAL A 51 2.37 -3.81 7.46
C VAL A 51 2.65 -4.53 6.14
N LEU A 52 1.64 -5.21 5.56
CA LEU A 52 1.78 -5.87 4.27
C LEU A 52 2.00 -4.85 3.14
N VAL A 53 1.24 -3.75 3.12
CA VAL A 53 1.40 -2.65 2.15
C VAL A 53 2.81 -2.05 2.21
N GLU A 54 3.26 -1.64 3.40
CA GLU A 54 4.57 -0.99 3.60
C GLU A 54 5.76 -1.89 3.23
N LEU A 55 5.59 -3.21 3.35
CA LEU A 55 6.57 -4.19 2.86
C LEU A 55 6.45 -4.41 1.35
N SER A 56 5.25 -4.44 0.78
CA SER A 56 5.07 -4.63 -0.67
C SER A 56 5.73 -3.52 -1.51
N GLU A 57 5.78 -2.30 -0.97
CA GLU A 57 6.41 -1.13 -1.58
C GLU A 57 7.90 -0.98 -1.22
N ALA A 58 8.41 -1.79 -0.29
CA ALA A 58 9.81 -1.74 0.11
C ALA A 58 10.72 -2.42 -0.94
N PRO A 59 11.97 -1.96 -1.12
CA PRO A 59 12.95 -2.67 -1.93
C PRO A 59 13.08 -4.14 -1.49
N GLU A 60 13.05 -5.06 -2.46
CA GLU A 60 13.07 -6.53 -2.20
C GLU A 60 11.97 -7.03 -1.25
N ARG A 61 10.91 -6.24 -1.09
CA ARG A 61 9.79 -6.47 -0.18
C ARG A 61 10.19 -6.71 1.28
N LYS A 62 11.30 -6.11 1.70
CA LYS A 62 11.88 -6.29 3.03
C LYS A 62 12.19 -4.97 3.70
N ARG A 63 12.09 -4.93 5.02
CA ARG A 63 12.42 -3.75 5.82
C ARG A 63 12.90 -4.14 7.21
N ALA A 64 13.80 -3.34 7.80
CA ALA A 64 14.22 -3.55 9.18
C ALA A 64 13.03 -3.30 10.14
N MET A 65 12.91 -4.08 11.23
CA MET A 65 11.81 -3.97 12.19
C MET A 65 11.59 -2.53 12.72
N SER A 66 12.65 -1.79 13.00
CA SER A 66 12.55 -0.40 13.49
C SER A 66 11.98 0.55 12.44
N GLU A 67 12.38 0.38 11.18
CA GLU A 67 11.88 1.19 10.06
C GLU A 67 10.45 0.80 9.72
N LEU A 68 10.15 -0.50 9.70
CA LEU A 68 8.80 -0.99 9.49
C LEU A 68 7.83 -0.49 10.56
N ALA A 69 8.26 -0.36 11.81
CA ALA A 69 7.43 0.17 12.89
C ALA A 69 7.08 1.65 12.64
N LEU A 70 8.07 2.44 12.24
CA LEU A 70 7.88 3.85 11.88
C LEU A 70 6.93 3.99 10.68
N HIS A 71 7.19 3.23 9.62
CA HIS A 71 6.40 3.22 8.38
C HIS A 71 4.94 2.80 8.63
N ALA A 72 4.72 1.70 9.36
CA ALA A 72 3.38 1.25 9.73
C ALA A 72 2.72 2.10 10.84
N ARG A 73 3.37 3.17 11.31
CA ARG A 73 2.86 4.11 12.33
C ARG A 73 2.52 3.39 13.64
N GLY A 74 3.35 2.43 14.05
CA GLY A 74 3.15 1.59 15.23
C GLY A 74 4.36 1.57 16.15
N SER A 75 4.13 1.20 17.41
CA SER A 75 5.24 0.89 18.31
C SER A 75 5.93 -0.41 17.89
N LEU A 76 7.23 -0.54 18.22
CA LEU A 76 7.99 -1.75 17.93
C LEU A 76 7.38 -3.01 18.59
N SER A 77 6.80 -2.85 19.79
CA SER A 77 6.08 -3.92 20.48
C SER A 77 4.85 -4.38 19.69
N ARG A 78 4.00 -3.43 19.27
CA ARG A 78 2.82 -3.72 18.44
C ARG A 78 3.22 -4.42 17.13
N LEU A 79 4.27 -3.94 16.47
CA LEU A 79 4.80 -4.55 15.27
C LEU A 79 5.29 -5.98 15.53
N SER A 80 6.04 -6.21 16.60
CA SER A 80 6.54 -7.55 16.93
C SER A 80 5.41 -8.58 17.07
N HIS A 81 4.32 -8.21 17.73
CA HIS A 81 3.13 -9.06 17.84
C HIS A 81 2.47 -9.32 16.48
N ALA A 82 2.25 -8.27 15.68
CA ALA A 82 1.68 -8.39 14.34
C ALA A 82 2.53 -9.31 13.45
N VAL A 83 3.85 -9.08 13.39
CA VAL A 83 4.79 -9.89 12.60
C VAL A 83 4.73 -11.35 13.03
N SER A 84 4.68 -11.65 14.33
CA SER A 84 4.63 -13.03 14.80
C SER A 84 3.34 -13.75 14.34
N ARG A 85 2.19 -13.05 14.33
CA ARG A 85 0.94 -13.59 13.81
C ARG A 85 0.99 -13.80 12.29
N LEU A 86 1.47 -12.81 11.55
CA LEU A 86 1.55 -12.86 10.08
C LEU A 86 2.59 -13.88 9.60
N GLU A 87 3.67 -14.08 10.34
CA GLU A 87 4.66 -15.14 10.12
C GLU A 87 4.06 -16.52 10.40
N THR A 88 3.25 -16.67 11.46
CA THR A 88 2.50 -17.92 11.72
C THR A 88 1.51 -18.24 10.59
N ALA A 89 0.93 -17.21 9.97
CA ALA A 89 0.06 -17.36 8.80
C ALA A 89 0.82 -17.59 7.48
N GLY A 90 2.15 -17.54 7.48
CA GLY A 90 3.00 -17.73 6.29
C GLY A 90 3.10 -16.53 5.36
N TRP A 91 2.56 -15.37 5.75
CA TRP A 91 2.56 -14.16 4.91
C TRP A 91 3.83 -13.32 5.06
N LEU A 92 4.53 -13.47 6.18
CA LEU A 92 5.82 -12.80 6.44
C LEU A 92 6.87 -13.82 6.85
N GLN A 93 8.14 -13.43 6.73
CA GLN A 93 9.26 -14.17 7.32
C GLN A 93 10.29 -13.22 7.92
N ARG A 94 10.87 -13.59 9.07
CA ARG A 94 12.00 -12.87 9.66
C ARG A 94 13.33 -13.35 9.09
N LEU A 95 14.14 -12.39 8.64
CA LEU A 95 15.50 -12.65 8.16
C LEU A 95 16.49 -12.25 9.25
N SER A 96 17.25 -13.24 9.75
CA SER A 96 18.34 -12.99 10.70
C SER A 96 19.66 -12.76 9.95
N ARG A 97 20.09 -11.50 9.83
CA ARG A 97 21.39 -11.20 9.23
C ARG A 97 22.54 -11.60 10.18
N ARG A 98 23.50 -12.39 9.69
CA ARG A 98 24.77 -12.64 10.42
C ARG A 98 25.74 -11.47 10.18
N GLY A 99 26.31 -10.90 11.25
CA GLY A 99 27.32 -9.83 11.20
C GLY A 99 27.14 -8.75 12.29
N PRO A 100 28.08 -7.82 12.47
CA PRO A 100 27.92 -6.67 13.38
C PRO A 100 26.85 -5.71 12.84
N GLY A 101 26.03 -5.12 13.73
CA GLY A 101 24.88 -4.26 13.37
C GLY A 101 23.60 -5.02 13.01
N ARG A 102 23.38 -6.20 13.59
CA ARG A 102 22.20 -7.06 13.32
C ARG A 102 20.90 -6.31 13.58
N ARG A 103 20.18 -5.96 12.52
CA ARG A 103 18.77 -5.62 12.59
C ARG A 103 18.00 -6.82 12.06
N THR A 104 16.97 -7.23 12.80
CA THR A 104 16.01 -8.20 12.28
C THR A 104 15.24 -7.52 11.15
N GLU A 105 15.32 -8.10 9.97
CA GLU A 105 14.53 -7.70 8.82
C GLU A 105 13.28 -8.59 8.74
N VAL A 106 12.21 -8.03 8.21
CA VAL A 106 11.00 -8.75 7.89
C VAL A 106 10.80 -8.63 6.39
N GLN A 107 10.45 -9.74 5.76
CA GLN A 107 10.18 -9.81 4.34
C GLN A 107 8.76 -10.34 4.09
N LEU A 108 8.07 -9.74 3.13
CA LEU A 108 6.80 -10.24 2.60
C LEU A 108 7.06 -11.48 1.74
N THR A 109 6.36 -12.57 2.03
CA THR A 109 6.45 -13.80 1.22
C THR A 109 5.55 -13.68 -0.01
N GLU A 110 5.70 -14.59 -0.99
CA GLU A 110 4.77 -14.64 -2.13
C GLU A 110 3.32 -14.89 -1.70
N ALA A 111 3.10 -15.75 -0.71
CA ALA A 111 1.76 -15.95 -0.12
C ALA A 111 1.23 -14.67 0.55
N GLY A 112 2.12 -13.84 1.11
CA GLY A 112 1.77 -12.53 1.65
C GLY A 112 1.39 -11.52 0.58
N VAL A 113 2.05 -11.56 -0.58
CA VAL A 113 1.70 -10.73 -1.76
C VAL A 113 0.32 -11.13 -2.27
N GLU A 114 0.10 -12.42 -2.49
CA GLU A 114 -1.21 -12.93 -2.94
C GLU A 114 -2.31 -12.54 -1.95
N LYS A 115 -2.04 -12.65 -0.64
CA LYS A 115 -2.97 -12.22 0.39
C LYS A 115 -3.29 -10.73 0.29
N LEU A 116 -2.30 -9.88 0.05
CA LEU A 116 -2.49 -8.45 -0.11
C LEU A 116 -3.33 -8.13 -1.36
N GLU A 117 -3.02 -8.75 -2.50
CA GLU A 117 -3.76 -8.59 -3.75
C GLU A 117 -5.23 -9.00 -3.62
N GLN A 118 -5.51 -10.08 -2.89
CA GLN A 118 -6.88 -10.50 -2.59
C GLN A 118 -7.62 -9.52 -1.67
N SER A 119 -6.90 -8.86 -0.75
CA SER A 119 -7.51 -8.00 0.28
C SER A 119 -7.70 -6.55 -0.19
N ALA A 120 -6.82 -6.06 -1.07
CA ALA A 120 -6.75 -4.66 -1.46
C ALA A 120 -8.02 -4.13 -2.15
N PRO A 121 -8.66 -4.84 -3.11
CA PRO A 121 -9.85 -4.32 -3.78
C PRO A 121 -11.00 -4.01 -2.82
N GLY A 122 -11.26 -4.90 -1.85
CA GLY A 122 -12.30 -4.69 -0.84
C GLY A 122 -11.98 -3.52 0.09
N HIS A 123 -10.72 -3.40 0.51
CA HIS A 123 -10.27 -2.30 1.35
C HIS A 123 -10.38 -0.94 0.64
N VAL A 124 -9.93 -0.86 -0.61
CA VAL A 124 -10.00 0.36 -1.44
C VAL A 124 -11.46 0.75 -1.69
N ALA A 125 -12.34 -0.22 -2.00
CA ALA A 125 -13.75 0.05 -2.19
C ALA A 125 -14.41 0.63 -0.94
N GLU A 126 -14.11 0.11 0.26
CA GLU A 126 -14.66 0.63 1.50
C GLU A 126 -14.12 2.03 1.84
N ALA A 127 -12.82 2.27 1.65
CA ALA A 127 -12.22 3.59 1.82
C ALA A 127 -12.83 4.62 0.85
N ARG A 128 -13.05 4.21 -0.41
CA ARG A 128 -13.68 5.03 -1.43
C ARG A 128 -15.11 5.39 -1.03
N ARG A 129 -15.91 4.39 -0.65
CA ARG A 129 -17.32 4.56 -0.25
C ARG A 129 -17.49 5.44 0.99
N LEU A 130 -16.60 5.31 1.98
CA LEU A 130 -16.71 6.05 3.24
C LEU A 130 -16.17 7.48 3.14
N VAL A 131 -15.12 7.71 2.35
CA VAL A 131 -14.39 8.98 2.34
C VAL A 131 -14.43 9.65 0.97
N VAL A 132 -13.92 8.99 -0.07
CA VAL A 132 -13.69 9.61 -1.39
C VAL A 132 -15.01 10.01 -2.06
N GLU A 133 -16.02 9.15 -2.02
CA GLU A 133 -17.34 9.41 -2.63
C GLU A 133 -18.23 10.32 -1.78
N THR A 134 -17.87 10.54 -0.51
CA THR A 134 -18.59 11.43 0.40
C THR A 134 -18.17 12.90 0.23
N LEU A 135 -17.02 13.15 -0.40
CA LEU A 135 -16.40 14.46 -0.50
C LEU A 135 -16.28 14.89 -1.96
N THR A 136 -16.40 16.19 -2.21
CA THR A 136 -15.94 16.76 -3.48
C THR A 136 -14.41 16.68 -3.57
N ASP A 137 -13.86 16.75 -4.79
CA ASP A 137 -12.40 16.74 -5.00
C ASP A 137 -11.68 17.85 -4.21
N THR A 138 -12.31 19.02 -4.08
CA THR A 138 -11.74 20.15 -3.32
C THR A 138 -11.74 19.88 -1.82
N GLU A 139 -12.81 19.29 -1.28
CA GLU A 139 -12.88 18.93 0.14
C GLU A 139 -11.90 17.81 0.47
N LEU A 140 -11.77 16.79 -0.39
CA LEU A 140 -10.82 15.71 -0.22
C LEU A 140 -9.38 16.21 -0.24
N ALA A 141 -9.04 17.10 -1.19
CA ALA A 141 -7.73 17.73 -1.26
C ALA A 141 -7.46 18.59 -0.01
N GLY A 142 -8.45 19.34 0.46
CA GLY A 142 -8.37 20.15 1.69
C GLY A 142 -8.15 19.29 2.94
N LEU A 143 -8.89 18.19 3.08
CA LEU A 143 -8.72 17.23 4.16
C LEU A 143 -7.32 16.61 4.15
N GLY A 144 -6.85 16.15 2.99
CA GLY A 144 -5.50 15.60 2.83
C GLY A 144 -4.42 16.61 3.19
N HIS A 145 -4.57 17.87 2.76
CA HIS A 145 -3.64 18.94 3.12
C HIS A 145 -3.61 19.21 4.63
N ALA A 146 -4.78 19.34 5.27
CA ALA A 146 -4.88 19.55 6.71
C ALA A 146 -4.27 18.39 7.51
N ALA A 147 -4.58 17.15 7.11
CA ALA A 147 -4.05 15.94 7.74
C ALA A 147 -2.51 15.90 7.68
N ARG A 148 -1.90 16.15 6.50
CA ARG A 148 -0.44 16.19 6.37
C ARG A 148 0.20 17.26 7.25
N ARG A 149 -0.42 18.45 7.35
CA ARG A 149 0.07 19.53 8.23
C ARG A 149 0.01 19.15 9.71
N ILE A 150 -1.08 18.53 10.15
CA ILE A 150 -1.26 18.08 11.54
C ILE A 150 -0.25 16.99 11.86
N VAL A 151 -0.08 15.99 10.98
CA VAL A 151 0.92 14.93 11.17
C VAL A 151 2.33 15.50 11.28
N ALA A 152 2.72 16.47 10.44
CA ALA A 152 4.01 17.13 10.54
C ALA A 152 4.26 17.85 11.88
N ALA A 153 3.20 18.32 12.54
CA ALA A 153 3.30 18.92 13.87
C ALA A 153 3.41 17.90 15.01
N ILE A 154 2.87 16.69 14.83
CA ILE A 154 2.85 15.63 15.85
C ILE A 154 4.08 14.72 15.73
N ASP A 155 4.39 14.29 14.53
CA ASP A 155 5.46 13.35 14.22
C ASP A 155 6.12 13.71 12.87
N PRO A 156 7.19 14.53 12.90
CA PRO A 156 7.92 14.93 11.70
C PRO A 156 8.50 13.76 10.90
N ALA A 157 8.84 12.64 11.56
CA ALA A 157 9.39 11.48 10.88
C ALA A 157 8.33 10.77 10.04
N VAL A 158 7.11 10.63 10.55
CA VAL A 158 5.97 10.10 9.79
C VAL A 158 5.57 11.05 8.66
N ALA A 159 5.64 12.37 8.86
CA ALA A 159 5.33 13.32 7.80
C ALA A 159 6.27 13.21 6.59
N GLY A 160 7.56 12.95 6.82
CA GLY A 160 8.52 12.70 5.73
C GLY A 160 8.23 11.43 4.93
N ILE A 161 7.47 10.48 5.50
CA ILE A 161 7.04 9.26 4.79
C ILE A 161 5.79 9.51 3.94
N LEU A 162 4.83 10.27 4.46
CA LEU A 162 3.57 10.58 3.76
C LEU A 162 3.75 11.52 2.56
N ASP A 163 4.81 12.31 2.58
CA ASP A 163 5.15 13.26 1.53
C ASP A 163 6.67 13.25 1.27
N PRO A 164 7.20 12.19 0.63
CA PRO A 164 8.64 12.04 0.43
C PRO A 164 9.21 13.08 -0.54
N ASN A 165 8.37 13.76 -1.33
CA ASN A 165 8.77 14.70 -2.39
C ASN A 165 8.29 16.14 -2.18
N GLY A 166 7.50 16.42 -1.14
CA GLY A 166 6.84 17.72 -0.95
C GLY A 166 5.58 17.89 -1.82
N ARG A 167 4.79 18.92 -1.45
CA ARG A 167 3.37 19.22 -1.77
C ARG A 167 2.79 18.95 -3.17
N ASP A 168 3.57 18.60 -4.19
CA ASP A 168 3.18 18.66 -5.61
C ASP A 168 3.40 17.36 -6.43
N ALA A 169 3.63 16.20 -5.82
CA ALA A 169 3.72 14.93 -6.56
C ALA A 169 2.42 14.10 -6.53
N PRO A 170 1.96 13.51 -7.65
CA PRO A 170 0.82 12.60 -7.64
C PRO A 170 1.15 11.32 -6.85
N GLY A 171 0.29 10.98 -5.89
CA GLY A 171 0.44 9.77 -5.07
C GLY A 171 0.46 8.50 -5.91
N PHE A 172 1.20 7.49 -5.45
CA PHE A 172 1.26 6.19 -6.08
C PHE A 172 -0.13 5.53 -6.06
N VAL A 173 -0.68 5.26 -7.25
CA VAL A 173 -1.88 4.44 -7.46
C VAL A 173 -1.38 3.08 -7.95
N PRO A 174 -1.63 1.97 -7.23
CA PRO A 174 -1.34 0.65 -7.75
C PRO A 174 -2.12 0.45 -9.06
N GLN A 175 -1.41 0.34 -10.18
CA GLN A 175 -2.03 0.02 -11.45
C GLN A 175 -2.41 -1.45 -11.44
N ALA A 176 -3.71 -1.72 -11.26
CA ALA A 176 -4.28 -2.99 -11.65
C ALA A 176 -4.37 -3.00 -13.17
N GLU A 177 -3.32 -3.49 -13.86
CA GLU A 177 -3.35 -4.05 -15.22
C GLU A 177 -1.91 -4.22 -15.76
N ASP A 178 -1.36 -5.44 -15.66
CA ASP A 178 -0.46 -5.96 -16.70
C ASP A 178 -0.57 -7.50 -16.84
N ALA A 179 -1.76 -8.05 -16.57
CA ALA A 179 -2.08 -9.46 -16.78
C ALA A 179 -2.41 -9.79 -18.25
N SER A 180 -1.92 -9.00 -19.21
CA SER A 180 -2.19 -9.20 -20.64
C SER A 180 -0.97 -8.98 -21.54
N GLN A 181 0.19 -9.46 -21.12
CA GLN A 181 1.29 -9.74 -22.06
C GLN A 181 1.75 -11.20 -21.93
N GLY A 182 0.81 -12.11 -22.16
CA GLY A 182 1.11 -13.50 -22.50
C GLY A 182 1.75 -13.57 -23.89
N ASP A 183 3.01 -14.00 -23.90
CA ASP A 183 3.65 -14.86 -24.88
C ASP A 183 3.27 -14.69 -26.37
N ARG A 184 4.15 -14.02 -27.12
CA ARG A 184 4.33 -14.29 -28.55
C ARG A 184 5.79 -14.60 -28.84
N SER A 185 6.27 -15.76 -28.40
CA SER A 185 7.39 -16.44 -29.06
C SER A 185 6.89 -17.63 -29.86
N GLY A 186 6.91 -17.50 -31.19
CA GLY A 186 6.67 -18.65 -32.06
C GLY A 186 6.34 -18.28 -33.50
N SER A 187 7.33 -17.84 -34.27
CA SER A 187 7.51 -18.19 -35.70
C SER A 187 8.68 -17.40 -36.29
N SER A 188 9.90 -17.91 -36.10
CA SER A 188 11.03 -17.53 -36.94
C SER A 188 10.93 -18.33 -38.24
N CYS A 189 10.72 -17.60 -39.33
CA CYS A 189 10.64 -18.08 -40.68
C CYS A 189 12.03 -18.56 -41.13
N THR A 190 12.18 -19.84 -41.46
CA THR A 190 13.34 -20.34 -42.19
C THR A 190 13.29 -19.87 -43.65
N PRO A 191 14.42 -19.49 -44.27
CA PRO A 191 14.46 -19.17 -45.69
C PRO A 191 14.57 -20.46 -46.52
N VAL A 192 13.67 -20.61 -47.49
CA VAL A 192 13.74 -21.69 -48.50
C VAL A 192 14.75 -21.29 -49.58
N ASP A 193 15.73 -22.17 -49.72
CA ASP A 193 16.80 -22.23 -50.70
C ASP A 193 16.24 -22.40 -52.14
N GLN A 194 16.59 -21.50 -53.07
CA GLN A 194 16.29 -21.65 -54.50
C GLN A 194 17.50 -22.25 -55.22
N GLY A 195 17.62 -23.58 -55.12
CA GLY A 195 18.56 -24.39 -55.87
C GLY A 195 17.94 -24.95 -57.18
N HIS A 196 18.32 -24.33 -58.29
CA HIS A 196 18.60 -24.91 -59.61
C HIS A 196 18.09 -26.34 -59.92
N LEU A 197 17.17 -26.48 -60.89
CA LEU A 197 16.97 -27.74 -61.62
C LEU A 197 16.95 -27.47 -63.13
N THR A 198 18.01 -27.93 -63.78
CA THR A 198 18.19 -28.07 -65.22
C THR A 198 17.45 -29.30 -65.75
N SER A 199 16.96 -29.18 -66.99
CA SER A 199 16.27 -30.15 -67.83
C SER A 199 16.86 -31.57 -67.86
N VAL A 200 16.00 -32.59 -68.03
CA VAL A 200 16.12 -33.60 -69.10
C VAL A 200 14.73 -34.17 -69.48
N SER A 201 14.59 -34.35 -70.80
CA SER A 201 13.52 -34.88 -71.66
C SER A 201 13.02 -36.31 -71.40
N GLY A 202 11.87 -36.64 -72.03
CA GLY A 202 11.45 -38.00 -72.44
C GLY A 202 9.95 -38.25 -72.23
N VAL A 203 9.07 -37.98 -73.22
CA VAL A 203 8.57 -38.91 -74.27
C VAL A 203 7.89 -40.17 -73.71
N GLY A 204 6.60 -40.33 -74.02
CA GLY A 204 5.85 -41.56 -73.77
C GLY A 204 4.36 -41.40 -74.06
N ASP A 205 3.97 -41.86 -75.24
CA ASP A 205 2.69 -41.68 -75.93
C ASP A 205 1.68 -42.81 -75.59
N HIS A 206 0.44 -42.60 -76.05
CA HIS A 206 -0.57 -43.58 -76.49
C HIS A 206 -1.77 -43.97 -75.60
N SER A 207 -2.91 -43.50 -76.14
CA SER A 207 -4.18 -44.19 -76.47
C SER A 207 -5.22 -44.40 -75.38
#